data_AF-A0A2E0VKM6-F1
#
_entry.id   AF-A0A2E0VKM6-F1
#
_cell.length_a   1.000
_cell.length_b   1.000
_cell.length_c   1.000
_cell.angle_alpha   90.00
_cell.angle_beta   90.00
_cell.angle_gamma   90.00
#
_symmetry.space_group_name_H-M   'P 1'
#
loop_
_entity.id
_entity.type
_entity.pdbx_description
1 polymer ?
#
loop_
_entity_poly.entity_id
_entity_poly.type
_entity_poly.pdbx_seq_one_letter_code
_entity_poly.pdbx_strand_id
1 'polypeptide(L)'
;MPESNLDIAEIVAMKRQELGGEENDVLERLDLSTQSIHHRAQFCEYHYSVLEEIVSEGSLILDRLGAYRRSGDTVAVRFVYEANIFAFIQNLHALLDSFPYALNLFFPVTDPESSDVAWNKKFMAKYRGFSFSGELTSFCVNEEFQLLRGYTNAMKHRTLLRVKNNWRHLEFEEMTYESVSLDSQGGFCRTQKTAPKVNVMDYLVRCHDSLIPAYFRLWEEVKNEKINVLSSAT
;
A
#
# COMPACT_ATOMS: atom_id res chain seq x y z
N MET A 1 -13.89 1.08 10.51
CA MET A 1 -12.91 2.01 9.93
C MET A 1 -11.68 2.00 10.81
N PRO A 2 -10.48 1.78 10.25
CA PRO A 2 -9.25 2.06 10.98
C PRO A 2 -9.26 3.53 11.41
N GLU A 3 -8.97 3.80 12.69
CA GLU A 3 -9.00 5.15 13.28
C GLU A 3 -7.91 6.11 12.73
N SER A 4 -7.14 5.72 11.70
CA SER A 4 -6.07 6.54 11.12
C SER A 4 -6.42 6.93 9.69
N ASN A 5 -6.89 8.17 9.50
CA ASN A 5 -6.95 8.81 8.19
C ASN A 5 -5.80 9.81 8.07
N LEU A 6 -5.25 9.94 6.86
CA LEU A 6 -4.26 10.96 6.54
C LEU A 6 -4.90 12.35 6.65
N ASP A 7 -4.40 13.22 7.53
CA ASP A 7 -4.80 14.62 7.57
C ASP A 7 -4.10 15.40 6.44
N ILE A 8 -4.72 15.38 5.27
CA ILE A 8 -4.23 16.08 4.07
C ILE A 8 -4.07 17.57 4.35
N ALA A 9 -5.07 18.17 5.01
CA ALA A 9 -5.11 19.61 5.24
C ALA A 9 -3.94 20.04 6.12
N GLU A 10 -3.65 19.27 7.18
CA GLU A 10 -2.50 19.49 8.03
C GLU A 10 -1.17 19.36 7.27
N ILE A 11 -0.98 18.30 6.48
CA ILE A 11 0.26 18.09 5.70
C ILE A 11 0.51 19.24 4.73
N VAL A 12 -0.51 19.64 3.97
CA VAL A 12 -0.40 20.75 3.00
C VAL A 12 -0.17 22.07 3.73
N ALA A 13 -0.83 22.31 4.87
CA ALA A 13 -0.64 23.51 5.66
C ALA A 13 0.80 23.63 6.22
N MET A 14 1.35 22.54 6.76
CA MET A 14 2.74 22.51 7.24
C MET A 14 3.73 22.83 6.11
N LYS A 15 3.51 22.27 4.91
CA LYS A 15 4.38 22.56 3.76
C LYS A 15 4.21 24.01 3.29
N ARG A 16 3.00 24.55 3.31
CA ARG A 16 2.73 25.95 2.94
C ARG A 16 3.42 26.91 3.91
N GLN A 17 3.42 26.59 5.21
CA GLN A 17 4.12 27.38 6.22
C GLN A 17 5.64 27.39 5.99
N GLU A 18 6.24 26.23 5.70
CA GLU A 18 7.67 26.12 5.36
C GLU A 18 8.06 27.02 4.17
N LEU A 19 7.16 27.15 3.20
CA LEU A 19 7.36 27.93 1.98
C LEU A 19 6.97 29.41 2.13
N GLY A 20 6.74 29.90 3.35
CA GLY A 20 6.41 31.31 3.60
C GLY A 20 5.03 31.73 3.07
N GLY A 21 4.14 30.78 2.82
CA GLY A 21 2.79 31.04 2.31
C GLY A 21 2.68 31.16 0.79
N GLU A 22 3.76 30.94 0.03
CA GLU A 22 3.74 30.98 -1.43
C GLU A 22 3.17 29.69 -2.01
N GLU A 23 2.16 29.81 -2.88
CA GLU A 23 1.69 28.70 -3.71
C GLU A 23 2.73 28.40 -4.81
N ASN A 24 3.10 27.12 -4.97
CA ASN A 24 4.05 26.67 -5.98
C ASN A 24 3.75 25.24 -6.43
N ASP A 25 4.45 24.81 -7.49
CA ASP A 25 4.32 23.47 -8.09
C ASP A 25 4.49 22.34 -7.05
N VAL A 26 5.37 22.51 -6.06
CA VAL A 26 5.61 21.49 -5.02
C VAL A 26 4.40 21.32 -4.12
N LEU A 27 3.72 22.42 -3.74
CA LEU A 27 2.50 22.35 -2.94
C LEU A 27 1.34 21.72 -3.69
N GLU A 28 1.11 22.11 -4.94
CA GLU A 28 0.06 21.53 -5.78
C GLU A 28 0.28 20.02 -5.96
N ARG A 29 1.51 19.61 -6.24
CA ARG A 29 1.84 18.19 -6.40
C ARG A 29 1.72 17.41 -5.10
N LEU A 30 2.03 18.03 -3.95
CA LEU A 30 1.85 17.40 -2.64
C LEU A 30 0.37 17.20 -2.32
N ASP A 31 -0.46 18.20 -2.56
CA ASP A 31 -1.92 18.12 -2.38
C ASP A 31 -2.51 17.00 -3.27
N LEU A 32 -2.20 17.00 -4.57
CA LEU A 32 -2.65 15.95 -5.49
C LEU A 32 -2.19 14.55 -5.06
N SER A 33 -0.94 14.42 -4.59
CA SER A 33 -0.39 13.13 -4.16
C SER A 33 -1.08 12.61 -2.90
N THR A 34 -1.34 13.49 -1.93
CA THR A 34 -2.00 13.12 -0.67
C THR A 34 -3.49 12.85 -0.85
N GLN A 35 -4.18 13.56 -1.75
CA GLN A 35 -5.54 13.22 -2.20
C GLN A 35 -5.60 11.86 -2.90
N SER A 36 -4.64 11.56 -3.78
CA SER A 36 -4.53 10.24 -4.41
C SER A 36 -4.37 9.14 -3.37
N ILE A 37 -3.49 9.33 -2.38
CA ILE A 37 -3.29 8.40 -1.26
C ILE A 37 -4.62 8.17 -0.52
N HIS A 38 -5.34 9.24 -0.16
CA HIS A 38 -6.63 9.12 0.54
C HIS A 38 -7.67 8.34 -0.28
N HIS A 39 -7.83 8.65 -1.57
CA HIS A 39 -8.75 7.91 -2.43
C HIS A 39 -8.39 6.43 -2.55
N ARG A 40 -7.10 6.08 -2.65
CA ARG A 40 -6.66 4.68 -2.70
C ARG A 40 -7.01 3.92 -1.42
N ALA A 41 -6.89 4.56 -0.25
CA ALA A 41 -7.29 3.96 1.01
C ALA A 41 -8.80 3.68 1.06
N GLN A 42 -9.62 4.61 0.58
CA GLN A 42 -11.08 4.42 0.47
C GLN A 42 -11.45 3.30 -0.51
N PHE A 43 -10.75 3.18 -1.64
CA PHE A 43 -10.96 2.05 -2.54
C PHE A 43 -10.58 0.71 -1.91
N CYS A 44 -9.51 0.66 -1.11
CA CYS A 44 -9.17 -0.55 -0.36
C CYS A 44 -10.30 -0.93 0.61
N GLU A 45 -10.81 0.00 1.41
CA GLU A 45 -11.95 -0.25 2.30
C GLU A 45 -13.16 -0.77 1.52
N TYR A 46 -13.56 -0.07 0.45
CA TYR A 46 -14.70 -0.45 -0.38
C TYR A 46 -14.59 -1.89 -0.91
N HIS A 47 -13.47 -2.23 -1.55
CA HIS A 47 -13.29 -3.55 -2.14
C HIS A 47 -13.16 -4.65 -1.08
N TYR A 48 -12.61 -4.32 0.09
CA TYR A 48 -12.56 -5.22 1.23
C TYR A 48 -13.96 -5.51 1.78
N SER A 49 -14.75 -4.48 2.07
CA SER A 49 -16.13 -4.64 2.59
C SER A 49 -17.02 -5.41 1.61
N VAL A 50 -16.92 -5.14 0.31
CA VAL A 50 -17.64 -5.91 -0.72
C VAL A 50 -17.25 -7.39 -0.62
N LEU A 51 -15.95 -7.71 -0.51
CA LEU A 51 -15.49 -9.08 -0.37
C LEU A 51 -15.99 -9.76 0.91
N GLU A 52 -16.00 -9.07 2.04
CA GLU A 52 -16.57 -9.59 3.29
C GLU A 52 -18.06 -9.93 3.15
N GLU A 53 -18.82 -9.12 2.43
CA GLU A 53 -20.24 -9.39 2.18
C GLU A 53 -20.46 -10.55 1.20
N ILE A 54 -19.56 -10.71 0.22
CA ILE A 54 -19.77 -11.67 -0.87
C ILE A 54 -19.12 -13.03 -0.68
N VAL A 55 -18.04 -13.11 0.09
CA VAL A 55 -17.30 -14.35 0.31
C VAL A 55 -17.89 -15.08 1.52
N SER A 56 -18.67 -16.13 1.24
CA SER A 56 -19.21 -17.05 2.26
C SER A 56 -19.07 -18.49 1.78
N GLU A 57 -18.97 -19.45 2.72
CA GLU A 57 -18.86 -20.87 2.37
C GLU A 57 -19.97 -21.32 1.42
N GLY A 58 -21.22 -20.91 1.66
CA GLY A 58 -22.34 -21.19 0.76
C GLY A 58 -22.13 -20.62 -0.65
N SER A 59 -21.67 -19.38 -0.77
CA SER A 59 -21.40 -18.76 -2.08
C SER A 59 -20.21 -19.41 -2.81
N LEU A 60 -19.22 -19.91 -2.06
CA LEU A 60 -18.05 -20.61 -2.62
C LEU A 60 -18.41 -22.02 -3.10
N ILE A 61 -19.29 -22.72 -2.39
CA ILE A 61 -19.83 -24.01 -2.84
C ILE A 61 -20.62 -23.82 -4.14
N LEU A 62 -21.51 -22.83 -4.19
CA LEU A 62 -22.31 -22.55 -5.39
C LEU A 62 -21.45 -22.19 -6.60
N ASP A 63 -20.42 -21.35 -6.40
CA ASP A 63 -19.41 -21.01 -7.43
C ASP A 63 -18.66 -22.24 -7.97
N ARG A 64 -18.33 -23.20 -7.10
CA ARG A 64 -17.67 -24.46 -7.46
C ARG A 64 -18.57 -25.41 -8.22
N LEU A 65 -19.87 -25.45 -7.88
CA LEU A 65 -20.84 -26.34 -8.51
C LEU A 65 -21.32 -25.86 -9.88
N GLY A 66 -21.14 -24.56 -10.19
CA GLY A 66 -21.47 -24.01 -11.49
C GLY A 66 -21.37 -22.48 -11.50
N ALA A 67 -21.72 -21.86 -12.62
CA ALA A 67 -21.72 -20.41 -12.77
C ALA A 67 -22.86 -19.76 -11.96
N TYR A 68 -22.66 -19.62 -10.65
CA TYR A 68 -23.57 -18.96 -9.73
C TYR A 68 -23.54 -17.43 -9.93
N ARG A 69 -24.72 -16.81 -9.94
CA ARG A 69 -24.93 -15.36 -10.02
C ARG A 69 -25.83 -14.95 -8.87
N ARG A 70 -25.50 -13.84 -8.20
CA ARG A 70 -26.40 -13.26 -7.18
C ARG A 70 -27.53 -12.50 -7.87
N SER A 71 -28.60 -12.25 -7.13
CA SER A 71 -29.69 -11.41 -7.63
C SER A 71 -29.17 -10.01 -7.94
N GLY A 72 -29.41 -9.52 -9.16
CA GLY A 72 -28.92 -8.22 -9.63
C GLY A 72 -27.57 -8.24 -10.34
N ASP A 73 -26.78 -9.32 -10.22
CA ASP A 73 -25.49 -9.42 -10.90
C ASP A 73 -25.65 -9.79 -12.38
N THR A 74 -24.87 -9.13 -13.24
CA THR A 74 -24.79 -9.45 -14.67
C THR A 74 -23.75 -10.52 -14.99
N VAL A 75 -22.85 -10.81 -14.05
CA VAL A 75 -21.73 -11.75 -14.17
C VAL A 75 -21.76 -12.83 -13.09
N ALA A 76 -21.04 -13.93 -13.30
CA ALA A 76 -20.85 -14.95 -12.27
C ALA A 76 -20.11 -14.36 -11.07
N VAL A 77 -20.45 -14.84 -9.86
CA VAL A 77 -19.85 -14.38 -8.60
C VAL A 77 -18.32 -14.49 -8.63
N ARG A 78 -17.81 -15.46 -9.39
CA ARG A 78 -16.38 -15.65 -9.66
C ARG A 78 -15.68 -14.38 -10.14
N PHE A 79 -16.27 -13.71 -11.12
CA PHE A 79 -15.73 -12.47 -11.69
C PHE A 79 -15.77 -11.34 -10.67
N VAL A 80 -16.80 -11.30 -9.83
CA VAL A 80 -16.94 -10.32 -8.77
C VAL A 80 -15.84 -10.50 -7.72
N TYR A 81 -15.54 -11.75 -7.34
CA TYR A 81 -14.42 -12.04 -6.43
C TYR A 81 -13.09 -11.54 -7.01
N GLU A 82 -12.73 -11.99 -8.22
CA GLU A 82 -11.45 -11.65 -8.85
C GLU A 82 -11.32 -10.14 -9.06
N ALA A 83 -12.38 -9.47 -9.51
CA ALA A 83 -12.37 -8.03 -9.73
C ALA A 83 -12.08 -7.26 -8.43
N ASN A 84 -12.77 -7.58 -7.34
CA ASN A 84 -12.56 -6.88 -6.06
C ASN A 84 -11.21 -7.22 -5.43
N ILE A 85 -10.74 -8.47 -5.54
CA ILE A 85 -9.43 -8.87 -5.04
C ILE A 85 -8.32 -8.11 -5.76
N PHE A 86 -8.36 -8.09 -7.10
CA PHE A 86 -7.34 -7.39 -7.88
C PHE A 86 -7.42 -5.88 -7.72
N ALA A 87 -8.63 -5.32 -7.62
CA ALA A 87 -8.80 -3.90 -7.36
C ALA A 87 -8.26 -3.52 -5.97
N PHE A 88 -8.51 -4.32 -4.92
CA PHE A 88 -7.91 -4.09 -3.60
C PHE A 88 -6.37 -4.10 -3.69
N ILE A 89 -5.79 -5.15 -4.27
CA ILE A 89 -4.32 -5.32 -4.36
C ILE A 89 -3.68 -4.17 -5.14
N GLN A 90 -4.27 -3.77 -6.27
CA GLN A 90 -3.74 -2.68 -7.08
C GLN A 90 -3.87 -1.32 -6.39
N ASN A 91 -5.00 -1.05 -5.72
CA ASN A 91 -5.18 0.19 -4.97
C ASN A 91 -4.23 0.26 -3.77
N LEU A 92 -4.06 -0.83 -3.04
CA LEU A 92 -3.13 -0.89 -1.92
C LEU A 92 -1.69 -0.73 -2.39
N HIS A 93 -1.29 -1.36 -3.49
CA HIS A 93 0.04 -1.14 -4.04
C HIS A 93 0.23 0.32 -4.43
N ALA A 94 -0.73 0.92 -5.14
CA ALA A 94 -0.66 2.33 -5.53
C ALA A 94 -0.60 3.28 -4.30
N LEU A 95 -1.37 2.99 -3.25
CA LEU A 95 -1.33 3.72 -1.97
C LEU A 95 0.10 3.76 -1.41
N LEU A 96 0.71 2.59 -1.25
CA LEU A 96 2.00 2.44 -0.59
C LEU A 96 3.16 2.88 -1.49
N ASP A 97 3.09 2.63 -2.80
CA ASP A 97 4.14 2.97 -3.77
C ASP A 97 4.16 4.47 -4.10
N SER A 98 3.09 5.22 -3.81
CA SER A 98 3.05 6.69 -3.94
C SER A 98 3.80 7.42 -2.83
N PHE A 99 4.11 6.74 -1.73
CA PHE A 99 4.68 7.36 -0.54
C PHE A 99 6.08 7.96 -0.72
N PRO A 100 7.08 7.29 -1.35
CA PRO A 100 8.39 7.88 -1.57
C PRO A 100 8.32 9.24 -2.27
N TYR A 101 7.41 9.35 -3.24
CA TYR A 101 7.18 10.57 -3.97
C TYR A 101 6.58 11.69 -3.09
N ALA A 102 5.49 11.39 -2.37
CA ALA A 102 4.88 12.33 -1.44
C ALA A 102 5.84 12.75 -0.31
N LEU A 103 6.64 11.81 0.21
CA LEU A 103 7.69 12.08 1.19
C LEU A 103 8.76 13.03 0.63
N ASN A 104 9.20 12.85 -0.61
CA ASN A 104 10.20 13.74 -1.21
C ASN A 104 9.63 15.14 -1.53
N LEU A 105 8.34 15.27 -1.80
CA LEU A 105 7.69 16.58 -1.88
C LEU A 105 7.62 17.26 -0.50
N PHE A 106 7.29 16.49 0.54
CA PHE A 106 7.15 17.01 1.89
C PHE A 106 8.51 17.34 2.52
N PHE A 107 9.46 16.41 2.46
CA PHE A 107 10.87 16.55 2.84
C PHE A 107 11.80 16.32 1.64
N PRO A 108 12.14 17.39 0.89
CA PRO A 108 12.98 17.28 -0.29
C PRO A 108 14.41 16.85 0.05
N VAL A 109 14.82 15.72 -0.51
CA VAL A 109 16.21 15.23 -0.45
C VAL A 109 16.82 15.00 -1.83
N THR A 110 16.00 15.14 -2.88
CA THR A 110 16.39 14.97 -4.27
C THR A 110 15.35 15.59 -5.20
N ASP A 111 15.68 15.72 -6.48
CA ASP A 111 14.72 16.07 -7.53
C ASP A 111 13.52 15.09 -7.54
N PRO A 112 12.26 15.56 -7.44
CA PRO A 112 11.05 14.73 -7.54
C PRO A 112 10.95 13.91 -8.84
N GLU A 113 11.56 14.35 -9.94
CA GLU A 113 11.58 13.61 -11.22
C GLU A 113 12.65 12.52 -11.28
N SER A 114 13.48 12.39 -10.22
CA SER A 114 14.53 11.39 -10.19
C SER A 114 13.94 9.98 -10.14
N SER A 115 14.43 9.10 -11.00
CA SER A 115 14.10 7.66 -10.98
C SER A 115 14.53 6.95 -9.68
N ASP A 116 15.36 7.60 -8.86
CA ASP A 116 15.71 7.11 -7.53
C ASP A 116 14.56 7.32 -6.52
N VAL A 117 13.50 8.09 -6.80
CA VAL A 117 12.35 8.29 -5.88
C VAL A 117 11.46 7.05 -5.86
N ALA A 118 11.85 6.06 -5.06
CA ALA A 118 11.12 4.80 -4.88
C ALA A 118 11.57 4.09 -3.60
N TRP A 119 10.90 2.98 -3.26
CA TRP A 119 11.29 2.06 -2.18
C TRP A 119 12.59 1.31 -2.50
N ASN A 120 13.73 2.00 -2.44
CA ASN A 120 15.05 1.45 -2.74
C ASN A 120 16.14 2.00 -1.80
N LYS A 121 17.25 1.25 -1.68
CA LYS A 121 18.36 1.57 -0.79
C LYS A 121 18.90 3.00 -0.94
N LYS A 122 19.01 3.50 -2.18
CA LYS A 122 19.59 4.84 -2.44
C LYS A 122 18.68 5.94 -1.91
N PHE A 123 17.38 5.84 -2.17
CA PHE A 123 16.39 6.79 -1.68
C PHE A 123 16.35 6.83 -0.16
N MET A 124 16.23 5.65 0.45
CA MET A 124 16.13 5.47 1.90
C MET A 124 17.38 5.99 2.62
N ALA A 125 18.57 5.85 2.02
CA ALA A 125 19.81 6.35 2.58
C ALA A 125 19.84 7.88 2.74
N LYS A 126 19.08 8.63 1.92
CA LYS A 126 18.98 10.08 2.01
C LYS A 126 18.22 10.55 3.26
N TYR A 127 17.41 9.68 3.85
CA TYR A 127 16.62 9.98 5.05
C TYR A 127 17.26 9.50 6.37
N ARG A 128 18.49 8.95 6.36
CA ARG A 128 19.13 8.40 7.57
C ARG A 128 19.29 9.37 8.73
N GLY A 129 19.31 10.68 8.46
CA GLY A 129 19.45 11.71 9.49
C GLY A 129 18.14 12.09 10.19
N PHE A 130 17.00 11.64 9.67
CA PHE A 130 15.68 11.98 10.22
C PHE A 130 15.24 10.95 11.26
N SER A 131 14.46 11.39 12.26
CA SER A 131 13.97 10.53 13.34
C SER A 131 13.15 9.33 12.83
N PHE A 132 12.31 9.53 11.80
CA PHE A 132 11.44 8.51 11.20
C PHE A 132 12.18 7.47 10.33
N SER A 133 13.51 7.54 10.21
CA SER A 133 14.28 6.67 9.31
C SER A 133 14.21 5.19 9.69
N GLY A 134 14.03 4.88 10.97
CA GLY A 134 13.85 3.53 11.48
C GLY A 134 12.52 2.92 11.03
N GLU A 135 11.44 3.69 11.12
CA GLU A 135 10.09 3.31 10.70
C GLU A 135 9.99 3.18 9.19
N LEU A 136 10.62 4.09 8.46
CA LEU A 136 10.75 4.02 7.01
C LEU A 136 11.42 2.70 6.60
N THR A 137 12.55 2.36 7.24
CA THR A 137 13.28 1.11 7.01
C THR A 137 12.44 -0.11 7.36
N SER A 138 11.78 -0.09 8.52
CA SER A 138 10.90 -1.16 9.01
C SER A 138 9.74 -1.42 8.06
N PHE A 139 9.13 -0.36 7.51
CA PHE A 139 8.07 -0.47 6.52
C PHE A 139 8.57 -1.10 5.21
N CYS A 140 9.74 -0.67 4.73
CA CYS A 140 10.35 -1.23 3.52
C CYS A 140 10.65 -2.74 3.64
N VAL A 141 10.99 -3.22 4.86
CA VAL A 141 11.26 -4.65 5.11
C VAL A 141 10.04 -5.43 5.61
N ASN A 142 8.86 -4.81 5.65
CA ASN A 142 7.62 -5.47 6.06
C ASN A 142 7.24 -6.60 5.09
N GLU A 143 6.97 -7.80 5.63
CA GLU A 143 6.72 -8.98 4.80
C GLU A 143 5.43 -8.89 3.98
N GLU A 144 4.36 -8.31 4.54
CA GLU A 144 3.08 -8.15 3.86
C GLU A 144 3.19 -7.14 2.70
N PHE A 145 3.96 -6.06 2.91
CA PHE A 145 4.27 -5.09 1.85
C PHE A 145 5.07 -5.73 0.71
N GLN A 146 6.05 -6.57 1.03
CA GLN A 146 6.83 -7.26 0.00
C GLN A 146 6.01 -8.28 -0.77
N LEU A 147 5.15 -9.02 -0.06
CA LEU A 147 4.22 -9.95 -0.68
C LEU A 147 3.24 -9.21 -1.61
N LEU A 148 2.78 -8.02 -1.22
CA LEU A 148 1.91 -7.18 -2.04
C LEU A 148 2.59 -6.78 -3.36
N ARG A 149 3.86 -6.38 -3.29
CA ARG A 149 4.67 -6.08 -4.48
C ARG A 149 4.83 -7.33 -5.37
N GLY A 150 5.01 -8.49 -4.74
CA GLY A 150 4.99 -9.79 -5.42
C GLY A 150 3.70 -10.00 -6.22
N TYR A 151 2.54 -9.96 -5.54
CA TYR A 151 1.24 -10.15 -6.18
C TYR A 151 0.97 -9.13 -7.27
N THR A 152 1.27 -7.86 -7.03
CA THR A 152 1.07 -6.79 -8.01
C THR A 152 1.94 -7.00 -9.25
N ASN A 153 3.19 -7.44 -9.09
CA ASN A 153 4.06 -7.75 -10.22
C ASN A 153 3.57 -8.98 -10.98
N ALA A 154 3.11 -10.02 -10.29
CA ALA A 154 2.50 -11.20 -10.93
C ALA A 154 1.28 -10.80 -11.78
N MET A 155 0.43 -9.90 -11.28
CA MET A 155 -0.74 -9.39 -12.01
C MET A 155 -0.39 -8.54 -13.25
N LYS A 156 0.79 -7.88 -13.28
CA LYS A 156 1.25 -7.08 -14.42
C LYS A 156 1.73 -7.93 -15.60
N HIS A 157 2.17 -9.17 -15.34
CA HIS A 157 2.71 -10.05 -16.35
C HIS A 157 1.62 -10.98 -16.93
N ARG A 158 1.90 -11.56 -18.12
CA ARG A 158 0.93 -12.20 -19.02
C ARG A 158 0.08 -13.33 -18.41
N THR A 159 0.49 -13.88 -17.28
CA THR A 159 -0.26 -14.85 -16.47
C THR A 159 -0.81 -14.15 -15.23
N LEU A 160 -2.07 -13.71 -15.30
CA LEU A 160 -2.78 -13.16 -14.14
C LEU A 160 -2.66 -14.11 -12.95
N LEU A 161 -2.35 -13.57 -11.78
CA LEU A 161 -2.34 -14.29 -10.51
C LEU A 161 -3.65 -15.07 -10.36
N ARG A 162 -3.58 -16.39 -10.27
CA ARG A 162 -4.78 -17.21 -10.16
C ARG A 162 -5.31 -17.23 -8.72
N VAL A 163 -6.59 -16.92 -8.56
CA VAL A 163 -7.32 -17.04 -7.28
C VAL A 163 -8.09 -18.34 -7.22
N LYS A 164 -7.62 -19.43 -6.63
CA LYS A 164 -8.37 -20.70 -6.63
C LYS A 164 -9.48 -20.71 -5.57
N ASN A 165 -10.70 -21.14 -5.92
CA ASN A 165 -11.72 -21.47 -4.92
C ASN A 165 -11.46 -22.90 -4.41
N ASN A 166 -11.27 -23.12 -3.11
CA ASN A 166 -11.06 -24.43 -2.47
C ASN A 166 -12.27 -24.92 -1.65
N TRP A 167 -13.49 -24.52 -2.04
CA TRP A 167 -14.78 -24.75 -1.36
C TRP A 167 -14.96 -23.95 -0.07
N ARG A 168 -13.91 -23.81 0.73
CA ARG A 168 -13.94 -23.10 2.02
C ARG A 168 -13.42 -21.67 1.97
N HIS A 169 -12.51 -21.37 1.05
CA HIS A 169 -11.92 -20.05 0.87
C HIS A 169 -11.43 -19.87 -0.58
N LEU A 170 -11.11 -18.62 -0.90
CA LEU A 170 -10.34 -18.25 -2.09
C LEU A 170 -8.85 -18.24 -1.73
N GLU A 171 -8.00 -18.72 -2.62
CA GLU A 171 -6.58 -18.98 -2.37
C GLU A 171 -5.74 -18.37 -3.49
N PHE A 172 -4.76 -17.53 -3.14
CA PHE A 172 -3.70 -17.18 -4.09
C PHE A 172 -2.82 -18.40 -4.33
N GLU A 173 -2.45 -18.61 -5.59
CA GLU A 173 -1.48 -19.66 -5.93
C GLU A 173 -0.10 -19.39 -5.32
N GLU A 174 0.67 -20.47 -5.21
CA GLU A 174 2.08 -20.37 -4.84
C GLU A 174 2.82 -19.51 -5.86
N MET A 175 3.64 -18.57 -5.38
CA MET A 175 4.42 -17.71 -6.26
C MET A 175 5.75 -17.32 -5.65
N THR A 176 6.72 -17.08 -6.51
CA THR A 176 8.04 -16.57 -6.11
C THR A 176 8.07 -15.05 -6.27
N TYR A 177 8.66 -14.37 -5.30
CA TYR A 177 8.80 -12.92 -5.29
C TYR A 177 10.15 -12.48 -4.74
N GLU A 178 10.57 -11.27 -5.09
CA GLU A 178 11.73 -10.63 -4.50
C GLU A 178 11.36 -10.07 -3.12
N SER A 179 12.07 -10.52 -2.09
CA SER A 179 11.99 -10.06 -0.71
C SER A 179 13.22 -9.23 -0.37
N VAL A 180 13.04 -8.24 0.51
CA VAL A 180 14.10 -7.37 1.00
C VAL A 180 14.27 -7.57 2.50
N SER A 181 15.50 -7.80 2.95
CA SER A 181 15.84 -7.88 4.37
C SER A 181 17.00 -6.96 4.72
N LEU A 182 17.25 -6.76 6.00
CA LEU A 182 18.46 -6.08 6.48
C LEU A 182 19.59 -7.09 6.65
N ASP A 183 20.80 -6.72 6.23
CA ASP A 183 22.03 -7.41 6.57
C ASP A 183 22.53 -7.02 7.97
N SER A 184 23.59 -7.66 8.44
CA SER A 184 24.18 -7.40 9.76
C SER A 184 24.77 -5.99 9.93
N GLN A 185 24.91 -5.24 8.85
CA GLN A 185 25.38 -3.85 8.82
C GLN A 185 24.24 -2.86 8.53
N GLY A 186 22.97 -3.31 8.55
CA GLY A 186 21.80 -2.49 8.25
C GLY A 186 21.64 -2.14 6.77
N GLY A 187 22.35 -2.82 5.87
CA GLY A 187 22.17 -2.72 4.43
C GLY A 187 21.00 -3.56 3.93
N PHE A 188 20.37 -3.13 2.83
CA PHE A 188 19.32 -3.92 2.19
C PHE A 188 19.90 -5.07 1.36
N CYS A 189 19.47 -6.30 1.67
CA CYS A 189 19.74 -7.52 0.92
C CYS A 189 18.47 -7.97 0.20
N ARG A 190 18.61 -8.43 -1.05
CA ARG A 190 17.49 -8.94 -1.85
C ARG A 190 17.61 -10.45 -1.98
N THR A 191 16.52 -11.15 -1.73
CA THR A 191 16.45 -12.61 -1.82
C THR A 191 15.17 -13.03 -2.52
N GLN A 192 15.18 -14.19 -3.18
CA GLN A 192 13.95 -14.78 -3.69
C GLN A 192 13.27 -15.56 -2.57
N LYS A 193 11.99 -15.27 -2.33
CA LYS A 193 11.11 -16.03 -1.42
C LYS A 193 9.99 -16.67 -2.22
N THR A 194 9.52 -17.83 -1.77
CA THR A 194 8.30 -18.45 -2.28
C THR A 194 7.19 -18.25 -1.25
N ALA A 195 6.16 -17.52 -1.64
CA ALA A 195 4.92 -17.47 -0.88
C ALA A 195 4.17 -18.78 -1.12
N PRO A 196 3.75 -19.49 -0.05
CA PRO A 196 2.90 -20.66 -0.22
C PRO A 196 1.54 -20.23 -0.78
N LYS A 197 0.64 -21.20 -0.92
CA LYS A 197 -0.78 -20.90 -1.10
C LYS A 197 -1.31 -20.12 0.10
N VAL A 198 -1.94 -18.98 -0.16
CA VAL A 198 -2.42 -18.05 0.86
C VAL A 198 -3.92 -17.87 0.73
N ASN A 199 -4.67 -18.02 1.83
CA ASN A 199 -6.08 -17.63 1.87
C ASN A 199 -6.17 -16.12 1.60
N VAL A 200 -6.91 -15.77 0.56
CA VAL A 200 -7.05 -14.39 0.09
C VAL A 200 -7.60 -13.51 1.20
N MET A 201 -8.72 -13.89 1.83
CA MET A 201 -9.36 -13.04 2.84
C MET A 201 -8.44 -12.82 4.04
N ASP A 202 -7.73 -13.85 4.50
CA ASP A 202 -6.77 -13.70 5.60
C ASP A 202 -5.64 -12.73 5.25
N TYR A 203 -5.18 -12.72 3.99
CA TYR A 203 -4.18 -11.76 3.53
C TYR A 203 -4.73 -10.34 3.42
N LEU A 204 -5.95 -10.18 2.87
CA LEU A 204 -6.58 -8.87 2.77
C LEU A 204 -6.84 -8.26 4.16
N VAL A 205 -7.26 -9.07 5.14
CA VAL A 205 -7.37 -8.67 6.55
C VAL A 205 -6.04 -8.16 7.09
N ARG A 206 -4.94 -8.91 6.91
CA ARG A 206 -3.61 -8.45 7.38
C ARG A 206 -3.18 -7.15 6.70
N CYS A 207 -3.52 -6.99 5.43
CA CYS A 207 -3.27 -5.74 4.72
C CYS A 207 -4.11 -4.59 5.29
N HIS A 208 -5.41 -4.83 5.49
CA HIS A 208 -6.38 -3.84 5.94
C HIS A 208 -6.16 -3.41 7.40
N ASP A 209 -6.00 -4.39 8.30
CA ASP A 209 -5.95 -4.16 9.75
C ASP A 209 -4.54 -3.92 10.28
N SER A 210 -3.49 -4.24 9.51
CA SER A 210 -2.10 -4.07 9.96
C SER A 210 -1.25 -3.24 9.02
N LEU A 211 -1.24 -3.52 7.72
CA LEU A 211 -0.35 -2.83 6.78
C LEU A 211 -0.78 -1.38 6.51
N ILE A 212 -2.07 -1.13 6.27
CA ILE A 212 -2.61 0.23 6.09
C ILE A 212 -2.41 1.08 7.36
N PRO A 213 -2.73 0.61 8.58
CA PRO A 213 -2.40 1.35 9.80
C PRO A 213 -0.89 1.58 9.99
N ALA A 214 -0.04 0.61 9.65
CA ALA A 214 1.42 0.82 9.70
C ALA A 214 1.89 1.92 8.75
N TYR A 215 1.25 2.03 7.58
CA TYR A 215 1.49 3.09 6.62
C TYR A 215 1.10 4.46 7.16
N PHE A 216 -0.08 4.59 7.78
CA PHE A 216 -0.49 5.87 8.36
C PHE A 216 0.33 6.25 9.59
N ARG A 217 0.77 5.29 10.41
CA ARG A 217 1.75 5.57 11.47
C ARG A 217 3.05 6.14 10.93
N LEU A 218 3.55 5.62 9.81
CA LEU A 218 4.74 6.18 9.16
C LEU A 218 4.52 7.65 8.74
N TRP A 219 3.34 8.00 8.25
CA TRP A 219 2.99 9.40 7.98
C TRP A 219 3.00 10.27 9.25
N GLU A 220 2.46 9.77 10.36
CA GLU A 220 2.49 10.49 11.64
C GLU A 220 3.92 10.78 12.10
N GLU A 221 4.84 9.81 12.01
CA GLU A 221 6.25 10.02 12.35
C GLU A 221 6.91 11.09 11.46
N VAL A 222 6.59 11.07 10.15
CA VAL A 222 7.07 12.09 9.22
C VAL A 222 6.51 13.48 9.57
N LYS A 223 5.24 13.60 9.94
CA LYS A 223 4.65 14.86 10.39
C LYS A 223 5.30 15.35 11.68
N ASN A 224 5.50 14.47 12.66
CA ASN A 224 6.13 14.82 13.94
C ASN A 224 7.54 15.39 13.73
N GLU A 225 8.32 14.80 12.83
CA GLU A 225 9.62 15.35 12.43
C GLU A 225 9.47 16.76 11.81
N LYS A 226 8.44 16.99 10.99
CA LYS A 226 8.19 18.31 10.38
C LYS A 226 7.88 19.36 11.42
N ILE A 227 7.05 19.02 12.40
CA ILE A 227 6.72 19.90 13.53
C ILE A 227 7.98 20.28 14.30
N ASN A 228 8.85 19.31 14.59
CA ASN A 228 10.11 19.55 15.30
C ASN A 228 11.04 20.49 14.51
N VAL A 229 11.16 20.28 13.21
CA VAL A 229 11.98 21.13 12.32
C VAL A 229 11.45 22.55 12.25
N LEU A 230 10.13 22.73 12.06
CA LEU A 230 9.51 24.05 11.99
C LEU A 230 9.60 24.80 13.33
N SER A 231 9.41 24.11 14.45
CA SER A 231 9.51 24.69 15.80
C SER A 231 10.93 25.09 16.18
N SER A 232 11.94 24.45 15.58
CA SER A 232 13.36 24.78 15.81
C SER A 232 13.85 25.96 14.94
N ALA A 233 13.08 26.36 13.93
CA ALA A 233 13.41 27.44 13.00
C ALA A 233 12.82 28.80 13.41
N THR A 234 11.88 28.81 14.36
CA THR A 234 11.27 30.00 14.99
C THR A 234 11.97 30.40 16.27
#